data_AF-A0A5N9AU48-F1
#
_entry.id   AF-A0A5N9AU48-F1
#
_cell.length_a   1.000
_cell.length_b   1.000
_cell.length_c   1.000
_cell.angle_alpha   90.00
_cell.angle_beta   90.00
_cell.angle_gamma   90.00
#
_symmetry.space_group_name_H-M   'P 1'
#
loop_
_entity.id
_entity.type
_entity.pdbx_description
1 polymer ?
#
loop_
_entity_poly.entity_id
_entity_poly.type
_entity_poly.pdbx_seq_one_letter_code
_entity_poly.pdbx_strand_id
1 'polypeptide(L)'
;MEKIKVILDTDPGNDDLIAIIMALKSDFIDVRGLTIVGGNTSLENTTNNALSLLTYMGRVDVPVYVGNPSALNEVSTSAEEFDEFISHRIEIHGATGLHVELPEAFIKPKAMHAVDFIIREAESNKGEIILVPVGPLTNIAKAIKKEPRLKEWVRSIHIMGGAMEVPGNVTDYAEFNIYCDPEAANDVFSSGVEIKLCGLDITRVTSVGKEEANWLLGNSPEEKLIRQLLVAVFEKDPKRKSFSLHDPVAVLSVLHPELFEWKMFSVSVASSGPKFGRTIGSASEDGLVTVGVNINEQEAKARIAEILAT
;
A
#
# COMPACT_ATOMS: atom_id res chain seq x y z
N MET A 1 -13.37 -20.53 9.53
CA MET A 1 -12.41 -20.68 8.43
C MET A 1 -11.04 -20.29 8.94
N GLU A 2 -9.97 -20.87 8.41
CA GLU A 2 -8.62 -20.45 8.74
C GLU A 2 -8.38 -19.03 8.19
N LYS A 3 -7.77 -18.15 9.00
CA LYS A 3 -7.50 -16.77 8.60
C LYS A 3 -6.38 -16.72 7.56
N ILE A 4 -6.47 -15.79 6.62
CA ILE A 4 -5.45 -15.55 5.60
C ILE A 4 -4.27 -14.84 6.25
N LYS A 5 -3.08 -15.44 6.17
CA LYS A 5 -1.85 -14.86 6.73
C LYS A 5 -1.32 -13.76 5.82
N VAL A 6 -1.22 -12.55 6.34
CA VAL A 6 -0.80 -11.36 5.59
C VAL A 6 0.41 -10.70 6.24
N ILE A 7 1.37 -10.28 5.43
CA ILE A 7 2.34 -9.24 5.79
C ILE A 7 1.97 -7.99 5.00
N LEU A 8 1.71 -6.90 5.70
CA LEU A 8 1.37 -5.60 5.10
C LEU A 8 2.65 -4.75 5.06
N ASP A 9 3.16 -4.48 3.86
CA ASP A 9 4.33 -3.62 3.65
C ASP A 9 3.84 -2.22 3.26
N THR A 10 4.08 -1.24 4.13
CA THR A 10 3.35 0.05 4.12
C THR A 10 4.28 1.21 4.45
N ASP A 11 3.91 2.40 4.00
CA ASP A 11 4.57 3.68 4.26
C ASP A 11 3.57 4.67 4.87
N PRO A 12 3.06 4.41 6.10
CA PRO A 12 1.78 4.96 6.56
C PRO A 12 1.51 6.43 6.26
N GLY A 13 0.68 6.64 5.24
CA GLY A 13 -0.03 7.85 4.90
C GLY A 13 -1.54 7.73 5.17
N ASN A 14 -2.32 8.61 4.57
CA ASN A 14 -3.75 8.74 4.85
C ASN A 14 -4.55 7.48 4.50
N ASP A 15 -4.32 6.91 3.32
CA ASP A 15 -4.96 5.69 2.82
C ASP A 15 -4.36 4.42 3.43
N ASP A 16 -3.05 4.37 3.68
CA ASP A 16 -2.42 3.28 4.42
C ASP A 16 -3.05 3.10 5.80
N LEU A 17 -3.34 4.22 6.49
CA LEU A 17 -4.00 4.19 7.80
C LEU A 17 -5.33 3.45 7.71
N ILE A 18 -6.11 3.70 6.65
CA ILE A 18 -7.38 3.00 6.42
C ILE A 18 -7.14 1.52 6.09
N ALA A 19 -6.11 1.20 5.30
CA ALA A 19 -5.75 -0.18 4.95
C ALA A 19 -5.29 -1.00 6.17
N ILE A 20 -4.47 -0.42 7.05
CA ILE A 20 -4.02 -1.04 8.30
C ILE A 20 -5.21 -1.29 9.22
N ILE A 21 -6.08 -0.29 9.41
CA ILE A 21 -7.31 -0.45 10.21
C ILE A 21 -8.16 -1.58 9.63
N MET A 22 -8.42 -1.55 8.33
CA MET A 22 -9.23 -2.56 7.64
C MET A 22 -8.66 -3.97 7.79
N ALA A 23 -7.35 -4.15 7.59
CA ALA A 23 -6.69 -5.44 7.74
C ALA A 23 -6.77 -5.97 9.18
N LEU A 24 -6.61 -5.10 10.18
CA LEU A 24 -6.63 -5.46 11.60
C LEU A 24 -8.03 -5.71 12.16
N LYS A 25 -9.06 -5.07 11.59
CA LYS A 25 -10.47 -5.27 11.94
C LYS A 25 -11.08 -6.50 11.25
N SER A 26 -10.50 -6.95 10.14
CA SER A 26 -11.01 -8.13 9.43
C SER A 26 -10.86 -9.41 10.25
N ASP A 27 -11.98 -10.12 10.45
CA ASP A 27 -11.99 -11.44 11.06
C ASP A 27 -11.36 -12.53 10.17
N PHE A 28 -11.09 -12.22 8.90
CA PHE A 28 -10.56 -13.18 7.93
C PHE A 28 -9.06 -13.01 7.68
N ILE A 29 -8.43 -11.95 8.17
CA ILE A 29 -6.98 -11.71 8.04
C ILE A 29 -6.27 -11.98 9.38
N ASP A 30 -5.16 -12.71 9.29
CA ASP A 30 -4.14 -12.82 10.34
C ASP A 30 -2.94 -11.96 9.93
N VAL A 31 -2.87 -10.73 10.43
CA VAL A 31 -1.73 -9.83 10.18
C VAL A 31 -0.52 -10.32 10.96
N ARG A 32 0.43 -10.93 10.25
CA ARG A 32 1.66 -11.50 10.80
C ARG A 32 2.64 -10.43 11.26
N GLY A 33 2.60 -9.26 10.62
CA GLY A 33 3.36 -8.08 10.97
C GLY A 33 3.20 -6.97 9.95
N LEU A 34 3.55 -5.76 10.37
CA LEU A 34 3.72 -4.61 9.49
C LEU A 34 5.20 -4.45 9.15
N THR A 35 5.53 -4.35 7.87
CA THR A 35 6.85 -3.96 7.41
C THR A 35 6.80 -2.52 6.90
N ILE A 36 7.76 -1.70 7.32
CA ILE A 36 7.71 -0.26 7.04
C ILE A 36 8.74 0.10 5.97
N VAL A 37 8.30 0.86 4.98
CA VAL A 37 9.15 1.46 3.93
C VAL A 37 9.04 2.99 3.99
N GLY A 38 10.05 3.69 3.48
CA GLY A 38 9.95 5.13 3.25
C GLY A 38 9.24 5.41 1.94
N GLY A 39 8.32 6.38 1.93
CA GLY A 39 7.40 6.61 0.81
C GLY A 39 6.63 7.91 1.04
N ASN A 40 5.35 7.88 1.35
CA ASN A 40 4.52 9.06 1.63
C ASN A 40 5.20 10.12 2.53
N THR A 41 6.06 9.69 3.44
CA THR A 41 7.00 10.54 4.17
C THR A 41 8.32 9.79 4.47
N SER A 42 9.20 10.38 5.28
CA SER A 42 10.46 9.75 5.69
C SER A 42 10.21 8.42 6.40
N LEU A 43 11.19 7.49 6.33
CA LEU A 43 11.07 6.19 7.00
C LEU A 43 10.83 6.33 8.52
N GLU A 44 11.39 7.36 9.13
CA GLU A 44 11.17 7.67 10.54
C GLU A 44 9.70 8.04 10.80
N ASN A 45 9.14 8.95 9.99
CA ASN A 45 7.75 9.35 10.11
C ASN A 45 6.79 8.20 9.80
N THR A 46 7.01 7.43 8.74
CA THR A 46 6.17 6.26 8.40
C THR A 46 6.21 5.20 9.52
N THR A 47 7.38 4.99 10.13
CA THR A 47 7.53 4.11 11.30
C THR A 47 6.74 4.62 12.50
N ASN A 48 6.88 5.91 12.83
CA ASN A 48 6.16 6.53 13.94
C ASN A 48 4.64 6.48 13.71
N ASN A 49 4.17 6.75 12.49
CA ASN A 49 2.76 6.69 12.13
C ASN A 49 2.17 5.28 12.35
N ALA A 50 2.86 4.21 11.91
CA ALA A 50 2.43 2.83 12.20
C ALA A 50 2.34 2.55 13.71
N LEU A 51 3.37 2.92 14.47
CA LEU A 51 3.42 2.65 15.91
C LEU A 51 2.33 3.43 16.66
N SER A 52 2.13 4.70 16.31
CA SER A 52 1.11 5.56 16.92
C SER A 52 -0.30 5.08 16.57
N LEU A 53 -0.53 4.58 15.35
CA LEU A 53 -1.81 3.99 14.96
C LEU A 53 -2.10 2.71 15.75
N LEU A 54 -1.12 1.81 15.88
CA LEU A 54 -1.29 0.59 16.68
C LEU A 54 -1.52 0.90 18.16
N THR A 55 -0.85 1.94 18.70
CA THR A 55 -1.12 2.47 20.04
C THR A 55 -2.55 2.98 20.16
N TYR A 56 -3.04 3.76 19.18
CA TYR A 56 -4.41 4.27 19.15
C TYR A 56 -5.46 3.14 19.15
N MET A 57 -5.26 2.12 18.32
CA MET A 57 -6.16 0.97 18.18
C MET A 57 -6.06 -0.03 19.35
N GLY A 58 -5.09 0.14 20.25
CA GLY A 58 -4.78 -0.86 21.28
C GLY A 58 -4.25 -2.19 20.71
N ARG A 59 -3.83 -2.22 19.45
CA ARG A 59 -3.32 -3.41 18.73
C ARG A 59 -1.80 -3.56 18.84
N VAL A 60 -1.30 -3.43 20.07
CA VAL A 60 0.12 -3.51 20.41
C VAL A 60 0.70 -4.93 20.32
N ASP A 61 -0.15 -5.92 20.06
CA ASP A 61 0.21 -7.30 19.73
C ASP A 61 0.86 -7.43 18.35
N VAL A 62 0.55 -6.52 17.42
CA VAL A 62 1.02 -6.57 16.03
C VAL A 62 2.48 -6.13 15.96
N PRO A 63 3.42 -6.97 15.47
CA PRO A 63 4.81 -6.59 15.38
C PRO A 63 5.07 -5.66 14.18
N VAL A 64 5.86 -4.62 14.41
CA VAL A 64 6.33 -3.67 13.38
C VAL A 64 7.82 -3.90 13.13
N TYR A 65 8.21 -4.01 11.86
CA TYR A 65 9.60 -4.19 11.44
C TYR A 65 10.00 -3.05 10.49
N VAL A 66 11.07 -2.35 10.84
CA VAL A 66 11.58 -1.23 10.03
C VAL A 66 12.39 -1.77 8.86
N GLY A 67 12.09 -1.29 7.66
CA GLY A 67 12.77 -1.65 6.43
C GLY A 67 13.66 -0.53 5.91
N ASN A 68 13.54 -0.26 4.62
CA ASN A 68 14.41 0.67 3.91
C ASN A 68 13.70 1.98 3.57
N PRO A 69 14.43 3.09 3.41
CA PRO A 69 13.93 4.19 2.60
C PRO A 69 13.75 3.70 1.14
N SER A 70 12.82 4.31 0.39
CA SER A 70 12.67 4.08 -1.06
C SER A 70 13.87 4.58 -1.87
N ALA A 71 14.00 4.16 -3.12
CA ALA A 71 15.11 4.58 -3.99
C ALA A 71 15.14 6.09 -4.25
N LEU A 72 13.99 6.76 -4.32
CA LEU A 72 13.93 8.22 -4.27
C LEU A 72 14.04 8.67 -2.80
N ASN A 73 15.25 9.00 -2.37
CA ASN A 73 15.57 9.49 -1.03
C ASN A 73 16.70 10.55 -1.09
N GLU A 74 16.97 11.22 0.03
CA GLU A 74 17.99 12.28 0.17
C GLU A 74 19.38 11.90 -0.35
N VAL A 75 19.72 10.61 -0.33
CA VAL A 75 21.06 10.11 -0.62
C VAL A 75 21.23 9.71 -2.08
N SER A 76 20.17 9.24 -2.74
CA SER A 76 20.23 8.66 -4.09
C SER A 76 19.63 9.52 -5.20
N THR A 77 19.03 10.66 -4.86
CA THR A 77 18.42 11.60 -5.82
C THR A 77 19.19 12.92 -5.85
N SER A 78 19.19 13.64 -6.99
CA SER A 78 19.74 15.00 -7.00
C SER A 78 18.95 15.92 -6.04
N ALA A 79 19.60 16.96 -5.51
CA ALA A 79 18.96 17.83 -4.53
C ALA A 79 17.69 18.48 -5.09
N GLU A 80 17.72 18.91 -6.34
CA GLU A 80 16.59 19.56 -7.01
C GLU A 80 15.41 18.60 -7.24
N GLU A 81 15.67 17.39 -7.73
CA GLU A 81 14.64 16.36 -7.92
C GLU A 81 14.07 15.89 -6.58
N PHE A 82 14.90 15.84 -5.53
CA PHE A 82 14.48 15.46 -4.19
C PHE A 82 13.60 16.54 -3.54
N ASP A 83 13.93 17.82 -3.70
CA ASP A 83 13.14 18.94 -3.17
C ASP A 83 11.74 19.03 -3.84
N GLU A 84 11.66 18.82 -5.16
CA GLU A 84 10.39 18.75 -5.89
C GLU A 84 9.53 17.58 -5.40
N PHE A 85 10.17 16.42 -5.24
CA PHE A 85 9.53 15.21 -4.74
C PHE A 85 9.00 15.34 -3.31
N ILE A 86 9.76 15.98 -2.41
CA ILE A 86 9.32 16.28 -1.04
C ILE A 86 8.16 17.26 -1.04
N SER A 87 8.22 18.31 -1.86
CA SER A 87 7.14 19.29 -1.95
C SER A 87 5.81 18.63 -2.35
N HIS A 88 5.84 17.77 -3.36
CA HIS A 88 4.66 17.02 -3.81
C HIS A 88 4.10 16.08 -2.73
N ARG A 89 4.97 15.39 -1.98
CA ARG A 89 4.57 14.52 -0.85
C ARG A 89 3.90 15.31 0.27
N ILE A 90 4.47 16.45 0.67
CA ILE A 90 3.92 17.30 1.75
C ILE A 90 2.55 17.87 1.36
N GLU A 91 2.35 18.22 0.09
CA GLU A 91 1.04 18.66 -0.41
C GLU A 91 -0.02 17.57 -0.21
N ILE A 92 0.28 16.33 -0.63
CA ILE A 92 -0.68 15.22 -0.62
C ILE A 92 -0.88 14.59 0.77
N HIS A 93 0.18 14.40 1.54
CA HIS A 93 0.18 13.63 2.79
C HIS A 93 0.41 14.49 4.04
N GLY A 94 0.83 15.74 3.90
CA GLY A 94 1.20 16.60 5.03
C GLY A 94 2.63 16.35 5.50
N ALA A 95 3.14 17.24 6.35
CA ALA A 95 4.54 17.22 6.77
C ALA A 95 4.94 15.92 7.50
N THR A 96 4.01 15.32 8.23
CA THR A 96 4.20 14.07 8.98
C THR A 96 3.70 12.84 8.22
N GLY A 97 3.16 13.00 7.01
CA GLY A 97 2.50 11.92 6.24
C GLY A 97 1.03 11.67 6.58
N LEU A 98 0.50 12.28 7.66
CA LEU A 98 -0.90 12.14 8.08
C LEU A 98 -1.57 13.50 8.30
N HIS A 99 -2.85 13.60 7.96
CA HIS A 99 -3.70 14.78 8.26
C HIS A 99 -4.44 14.69 9.60
N VAL A 100 -4.16 13.66 10.39
CA VAL A 100 -4.70 13.47 11.73
C VAL A 100 -3.60 13.36 12.75
N GLU A 101 -3.90 13.79 13.96
CA GLU A 101 -3.02 13.59 15.10
C GLU A 101 -3.30 12.22 15.72
N LEU A 102 -2.23 11.47 15.94
CA LEU A 102 -2.24 10.21 16.67
C LEU A 102 -1.54 10.38 18.02
N PRO A 103 -1.88 9.59 19.04
CA PRO A 103 -1.17 9.60 20.31
C PRO A 103 0.32 9.26 20.11
N GLU A 104 1.15 9.71 21.05
CA GLU A 104 2.55 9.27 21.10
C GLU A 104 2.62 7.74 21.25
N ALA A 105 3.40 7.10 20.39
CA ALA A 105 3.62 5.66 20.45
C ALA A 105 4.35 5.27 21.74
N PHE A 106 3.81 4.30 22.47
CA PHE A 106 4.50 3.70 23.63
C PHE A 106 5.14 2.34 23.31
N ILE A 107 4.92 1.83 22.10
CA ILE A 107 5.55 0.61 21.58
C ILE A 107 6.77 0.94 20.72
N LYS A 108 7.65 -0.05 20.53
CA LYS A 108 8.86 0.07 19.71
C LYS A 108 8.82 -0.96 18.58
N PRO A 109 9.45 -0.66 17.44
CA PRO A 109 9.62 -1.66 16.40
C PRO A 109 10.50 -2.81 16.90
N LYS A 110 10.37 -3.97 16.26
CA LYS A 110 11.25 -5.11 16.50
C LYS A 110 12.65 -4.80 15.97
N ALA A 111 13.66 -5.40 16.62
CA ALA A 111 15.06 -5.22 16.23
C ALA A 111 15.42 -5.89 14.88
N MET A 112 14.64 -6.88 14.46
CA MET A 112 14.80 -7.54 13.16
C MET A 112 14.42 -6.57 12.04
N HIS A 113 15.18 -6.56 10.95
CA HIS A 113 14.90 -5.74 9.79
C HIS A 113 13.73 -6.32 8.97
N ALA A 114 12.90 -5.48 8.35
CA ALA A 114 11.70 -5.88 7.59
C ALA A 114 11.98 -6.97 6.53
N VAL A 115 13.05 -6.80 5.75
CA VAL A 115 13.49 -7.78 4.74
C VAL A 115 13.75 -9.16 5.35
N ASP A 116 14.39 -9.21 6.51
CA ASP A 116 14.69 -10.49 7.19
C ASP A 116 13.42 -11.12 7.78
N PHE A 117 12.50 -10.29 8.26
CA PHE A 117 11.21 -10.75 8.73
C PHE A 117 10.38 -11.37 7.59
N ILE A 118 10.28 -10.72 6.43
CA ILE A 118 9.56 -11.25 5.26
C ILE A 118 10.08 -12.65 4.90
N ILE A 119 11.40 -12.79 4.79
CA ILE A 119 12.05 -14.06 4.44
C ILE A 119 11.75 -15.13 5.50
N ARG A 120 11.93 -14.79 6.78
CA ARG A 120 11.73 -15.74 7.89
C ARG A 120 10.28 -16.21 8.00
N GLU A 121 9.32 -15.28 7.87
CA GLU A 121 7.91 -15.59 8.01
C GLU A 121 7.41 -16.42 6.82
N ALA A 122 7.86 -16.11 5.60
CA ALA A 122 7.57 -16.90 4.40
C ALA A 122 8.20 -18.31 4.47
N GLU A 123 9.46 -18.42 4.94
CA GLU A 123 10.11 -19.73 5.11
C GLU A 123 9.37 -20.61 6.13
N SER A 124 8.84 -20.01 7.20
CA SER A 124 8.13 -20.71 8.26
C SER A 124 6.70 -21.11 7.87
N ASN A 125 6.11 -20.46 6.86
CA ASN A 125 4.73 -20.63 6.42
C ASN A 125 4.64 -20.74 4.89
N LYS A 126 5.44 -21.66 4.31
CA LYS A 126 5.57 -21.81 2.86
C LYS A 126 4.23 -22.08 2.18
N GLY A 127 3.91 -21.28 1.18
CA GLY A 127 2.67 -21.35 0.41
C GLY A 127 1.46 -20.67 1.07
N GLU A 128 1.62 -20.07 2.26
CA GLU A 128 0.51 -19.52 3.03
C GLU A 128 0.50 -17.99 3.10
N ILE A 129 1.69 -17.36 3.12
CA ILE A 129 1.80 -15.89 3.28
C ILE A 129 1.42 -15.17 1.99
N ILE A 130 0.48 -14.21 2.11
CA ILE A 130 0.25 -13.18 1.09
C ILE A 130 0.97 -11.91 1.51
N LEU A 131 1.81 -11.37 0.63
CA LEU A 131 2.43 -10.06 0.83
C LEU A 131 1.50 -8.99 0.24
N VAL A 132 1.21 -7.94 1.00
CA VAL A 132 0.37 -6.82 0.55
C VAL A 132 1.20 -5.55 0.64
N PRO A 133 2.05 -5.25 -0.35
CA PRO A 133 2.72 -3.96 -0.40
C PRO A 133 1.78 -2.87 -0.89
N VAL A 134 1.62 -1.84 -0.07
CA VAL A 134 0.85 -0.63 -0.37
C VAL A 134 1.72 0.63 -0.44
N GLY A 135 3.03 0.46 -0.30
CA GLY A 135 4.05 1.49 -0.53
C GLY A 135 5.05 1.13 -1.63
N PRO A 136 6.16 1.88 -1.74
CA PRO A 136 7.26 1.55 -2.65
C PRO A 136 7.80 0.13 -2.43
N LEU A 137 8.04 -0.60 -3.53
CA LEU A 137 8.35 -2.03 -3.52
C LEU A 137 9.78 -2.39 -3.03
N THR A 138 10.51 -1.44 -2.46
CA THR A 138 11.92 -1.56 -2.07
C THR A 138 12.19 -2.72 -1.11
N ASN A 139 11.35 -2.89 -0.08
CA ASN A 139 11.51 -3.98 0.88
C ASN A 139 11.27 -5.34 0.21
N ILE A 140 10.22 -5.45 -0.61
CA ILE A 140 9.85 -6.68 -1.31
C ILE A 140 10.95 -7.09 -2.30
N ALA A 141 11.43 -6.16 -3.13
CA ALA A 141 12.52 -6.42 -4.06
C ALA A 141 13.81 -6.87 -3.35
N LYS A 142 14.18 -6.19 -2.25
CA LYS A 142 15.34 -6.58 -1.45
C LYS A 142 15.19 -7.96 -0.82
N ALA A 143 13.99 -8.34 -0.40
CA ALA A 143 13.70 -9.69 0.11
C ALA A 143 13.87 -10.74 -1.00
N ILE A 144 13.29 -10.53 -2.18
CA ILE A 144 13.41 -11.42 -3.34
C ILE A 144 14.87 -11.56 -3.78
N LYS A 145 15.61 -10.46 -3.83
CA LYS A 145 17.03 -10.45 -4.19
C LYS A 145 17.90 -11.18 -3.18
N LYS A 146 17.61 -11.02 -1.88
CA LYS A 146 18.34 -11.69 -0.80
C LYS A 146 18.00 -13.18 -0.72
N GLU A 147 16.76 -13.55 -1.00
CA GLU A 147 16.28 -14.94 -0.99
C GLU A 147 15.39 -15.24 -2.21
N PRO A 148 16.00 -15.66 -3.34
CA PRO A 148 15.26 -15.94 -4.57
C PRO A 148 14.25 -17.10 -4.46
N ARG A 149 14.35 -17.95 -3.42
CA ARG A 149 13.37 -19.02 -3.16
C ARG A 149 12.03 -18.47 -2.64
N LEU A 150 11.92 -17.18 -2.32
CA LEU A 150 10.65 -16.56 -1.92
C LEU A 150 9.53 -16.81 -2.94
N LYS A 151 9.85 -16.93 -4.24
CA LYS A 151 8.86 -17.30 -5.28
C LYS A 151 8.18 -18.65 -5.06
N GLU A 152 8.80 -19.54 -4.29
CA GLU A 152 8.26 -20.86 -3.94
C GLU A 152 7.59 -20.86 -2.57
N TRP A 153 7.79 -19.82 -1.76
CA TRP A 153 7.36 -19.77 -0.35
C TRP A 153 6.22 -18.77 -0.11
N VAL A 154 6.18 -17.68 -0.87
CA VAL A 154 5.09 -16.71 -0.82
C VAL A 154 3.95 -17.22 -1.69
N ARG A 155 2.72 -17.14 -1.17
CA ARG A 155 1.52 -17.54 -1.92
C ARG A 155 1.26 -16.60 -3.10
N SER A 156 1.23 -15.30 -2.83
CA SER A 156 1.03 -14.25 -3.82
C SER A 156 1.44 -12.88 -3.26
N ILE A 157 1.56 -11.90 -4.15
CA ILE A 157 1.79 -10.48 -3.79
C ILE A 157 0.64 -9.65 -4.34
N HIS A 158 -0.02 -8.87 -3.48
CA HIS A 158 -1.13 -7.99 -3.84
C HIS A 158 -0.67 -6.54 -3.69
N ILE A 159 -0.35 -5.91 -4.81
CA ILE A 159 0.36 -4.63 -4.86
C ILE A 159 -0.65 -3.50 -5.07
N MET A 160 -0.62 -2.46 -4.23
CA MET A 160 -1.15 -1.15 -4.63
C MET A 160 -0.05 -0.40 -5.39
N GLY A 161 -0.28 -0.15 -6.68
CA GLY A 161 0.65 0.64 -7.47
C GLY A 161 0.46 0.48 -8.97
N GLY A 162 1.07 1.41 -9.71
CA GLY A 162 1.05 1.44 -11.16
C GLY A 162 -0.21 2.05 -11.76
N ALA A 163 -0.11 2.41 -13.03
CA ALA A 163 -1.20 2.95 -13.83
C ALA A 163 -1.07 2.37 -15.25
N MET A 164 -1.97 1.45 -15.62
CA MET A 164 -1.77 0.63 -16.81
C MET A 164 -2.38 1.23 -18.06
N GLU A 165 -3.69 1.50 -18.00
CA GLU A 165 -4.47 2.08 -19.08
C GLU A 165 -4.96 3.49 -18.76
N VAL A 166 -4.58 4.01 -17.58
CA VAL A 166 -4.94 5.35 -17.09
C VAL A 166 -3.71 6.23 -16.85
N PRO A 167 -3.86 7.56 -16.78
CA PRO A 167 -2.75 8.45 -16.44
C PRO A 167 -2.22 8.19 -15.02
N GLY A 168 -0.93 8.47 -14.80
CA GLY A 168 -0.31 8.46 -13.48
C GLY A 168 -0.84 9.55 -12.52
N ASN A 169 -0.36 9.56 -11.29
CA ASN A 169 -0.70 10.56 -10.27
C ASN A 169 0.49 11.45 -9.84
N VAL A 170 1.73 11.06 -10.15
CA VAL A 170 2.93 11.90 -9.97
C VAL A 170 3.29 12.58 -11.28
N THR A 171 3.29 11.81 -12.37
CA THR A 171 3.41 12.32 -13.74
C THR A 171 2.23 11.82 -14.56
N ASP A 172 2.10 12.26 -15.81
CA ASP A 172 1.09 11.73 -16.73
C ASP A 172 1.20 10.20 -16.92
N TYR A 173 2.34 9.59 -16.58
CA TYR A 173 2.63 8.17 -16.85
C TYR A 173 2.84 7.32 -15.60
N ALA A 174 3.24 7.92 -14.47
CA ALA A 174 3.73 7.19 -13.32
C ALA A 174 2.81 7.36 -12.10
N GLU A 175 2.51 6.21 -11.49
CA GLU A 175 1.91 6.14 -10.17
C GLU A 175 3.01 6.24 -9.11
N PHE A 176 2.70 6.87 -7.98
CA PHE A 176 3.63 7.22 -6.89
C PHE A 176 4.49 6.07 -6.38
N ASN A 177 3.91 4.95 -5.95
CA ASN A 177 4.67 3.84 -5.37
C ASN A 177 5.69 3.27 -6.37
N ILE A 178 5.28 3.12 -7.62
CA ILE A 178 6.16 2.69 -8.70
C ILE A 178 7.21 3.75 -9.04
N TYR A 179 6.83 5.04 -9.04
CA TYR A 179 7.74 6.15 -9.29
C TYR A 179 8.83 6.26 -8.21
N CYS A 180 8.51 5.94 -6.95
CA CYS A 180 9.46 6.00 -5.83
C CYS A 180 10.61 4.98 -5.95
N ASP A 181 10.37 3.83 -6.58
CA ASP A 181 11.41 2.82 -6.82
C ASP A 181 11.10 1.94 -8.05
N PRO A 182 11.30 2.47 -9.27
CA PRO A 182 11.00 1.74 -10.50
C PRO A 182 11.85 0.48 -10.71
N GLU A 183 13.07 0.48 -10.16
CA GLU A 183 13.96 -0.68 -10.22
C GLU A 183 13.45 -1.81 -9.33
N ALA A 184 13.09 -1.51 -8.08
CA ALA A 184 12.45 -2.49 -7.21
C ALA A 184 11.15 -3.03 -7.81
N ALA A 185 10.35 -2.17 -8.44
CA ALA A 185 9.13 -2.61 -9.11
C ALA A 185 9.42 -3.60 -10.25
N ASN A 186 10.44 -3.35 -11.08
CA ASN A 186 10.88 -4.31 -12.10
C ASN A 186 11.34 -5.64 -11.50
N ASP A 187 12.13 -5.60 -10.43
CA ASP A 187 12.61 -6.80 -9.73
C ASP A 187 11.43 -7.63 -9.18
N VAL A 188 10.40 -6.98 -8.62
CA VAL A 188 9.19 -7.65 -8.14
C VAL A 188 8.38 -8.24 -9.28
N PHE A 189 8.07 -7.47 -10.34
CA PHE A 189 7.30 -7.97 -11.48
C PHE A 189 8.00 -9.12 -12.22
N SER A 190 9.33 -9.19 -12.15
CA SER A 190 10.14 -10.24 -12.78
C SER A 190 10.47 -11.40 -11.82
N SER A 191 9.96 -11.40 -10.59
CA SER A 191 10.35 -12.32 -9.51
C SER A 191 9.92 -13.77 -9.72
N GLY A 192 8.88 -13.98 -10.53
CA GLY A 192 8.25 -15.29 -10.71
C GLY A 192 7.19 -15.63 -9.65
N VAL A 193 6.86 -14.72 -8.74
CA VAL A 193 5.74 -14.88 -7.78
C VAL A 193 4.43 -14.52 -8.49
N GLU A 194 3.31 -15.15 -8.11
CA GLU A 194 1.98 -14.70 -8.57
C GLU A 194 1.67 -13.30 -8.00
N ILE A 195 1.35 -12.35 -8.89
CA ILE A 195 1.10 -10.96 -8.52
C ILE A 195 -0.33 -10.55 -8.90
N LYS A 196 -1.03 -9.90 -7.97
CA LYS A 196 -2.22 -9.08 -8.23
C LYS A 196 -1.80 -7.62 -8.18
N LEU A 197 -1.96 -6.91 -9.29
CA LEU A 197 -1.65 -5.49 -9.40
C LEU A 197 -2.93 -4.66 -9.32
N CYS A 198 -3.11 -3.96 -8.21
CA CYS A 198 -4.19 -3.04 -7.94
C CYS A 198 -3.75 -1.61 -8.27
N GLY A 199 -3.76 -1.28 -9.57
CA GLY A 199 -3.34 0.03 -10.08
C GLY A 199 -4.39 1.13 -9.96
N LEU A 200 -4.03 2.33 -10.44
CA LEU A 200 -4.94 3.48 -10.54
C LEU A 200 -6.19 3.19 -11.37
N ASP A 201 -6.11 2.20 -12.26
CA ASP A 201 -7.19 1.68 -13.10
C ASP A 201 -8.45 1.31 -12.30
N ILE A 202 -8.27 0.73 -11.11
CA ILE A 202 -9.37 0.29 -10.24
C ILE A 202 -9.47 1.08 -8.92
N THR A 203 -8.35 1.64 -8.47
CA THR A 203 -8.31 2.32 -7.16
C THR A 203 -8.89 3.73 -7.22
N ARG A 204 -8.76 4.43 -8.35
CA ARG A 204 -9.33 5.79 -8.50
C ARG A 204 -10.84 5.81 -8.46
N VAL A 205 -11.46 4.78 -9.05
CA VAL A 205 -12.92 4.67 -9.12
C VAL A 205 -13.53 4.23 -7.78
N THR A 206 -12.77 3.50 -6.97
CA THR A 206 -13.16 3.16 -5.59
C THR A 206 -12.86 4.33 -4.65
N SER A 207 -13.80 5.26 -4.55
CA SER A 207 -13.61 6.52 -3.81
C SER A 207 -14.80 6.93 -2.97
N VAL A 208 -14.53 7.83 -2.02
CA VAL A 208 -15.52 8.47 -1.15
C VAL A 208 -15.62 9.93 -1.53
N GLY A 209 -16.81 10.38 -1.93
CA GLY A 209 -17.08 11.79 -2.21
C GLY A 209 -17.06 12.65 -0.95
N LYS A 210 -16.70 13.94 -1.11
CA LYS A 210 -16.71 14.94 -0.03
C LYS A 210 -18.08 15.08 0.65
N GLU A 211 -19.15 14.90 -0.12
CA GLU A 211 -20.53 14.97 0.37
C GLU A 211 -21.02 13.65 1.02
N GLU A 212 -20.24 12.57 0.90
CA GLU A 212 -20.60 11.24 1.41
C GLU A 212 -20.19 11.05 2.88
N ALA A 213 -20.61 11.96 3.75
CA ALA A 213 -20.21 11.96 5.17
C ALA A 213 -20.57 10.67 5.94
N ASN A 214 -21.54 9.88 5.44
CA ASN A 214 -22.10 8.70 6.10
C ASN A 214 -21.73 7.36 5.41
N TRP A 215 -20.65 7.30 4.64
CA TRP A 215 -20.27 6.05 3.95
C TRP A 215 -19.80 4.94 4.90
N LEU A 216 -19.15 5.28 6.02
CA LEU A 216 -18.88 4.34 7.12
C LEU A 216 -20.16 4.12 7.95
N LEU A 217 -20.39 2.87 8.38
CA LEU A 217 -21.66 2.41 8.94
C LEU A 217 -21.71 2.48 10.47
N GLY A 218 -20.57 2.50 11.14
CA GLY A 218 -20.43 2.48 12.59
C GLY A 218 -19.93 3.80 13.17
N ASN A 219 -19.48 3.71 14.42
CA ASN A 219 -19.00 4.82 15.23
C ASN A 219 -17.87 4.41 16.18
N SER A 220 -17.10 3.39 15.79
CA SER A 220 -15.90 2.96 16.51
C SER A 220 -14.87 4.10 16.58
N PRO A 221 -13.91 4.08 17.54
CA PRO A 221 -12.81 5.05 17.57
C PRO A 221 -12.10 5.16 16.21
N GLU A 222 -11.82 4.03 15.56
CA GLU A 222 -11.16 3.95 14.26
C GLU A 222 -11.98 4.62 13.15
N GLU A 223 -13.29 4.40 13.10
CA GLU A 223 -14.14 5.09 12.12
C GLU A 223 -14.22 6.59 12.37
N LYS A 224 -14.24 7.03 13.63
CA LYS A 224 -14.17 8.48 13.97
C LYS A 224 -12.86 9.08 13.50
N LEU A 225 -11.75 8.37 13.68
CA LEU A 225 -10.43 8.78 13.18
C LEU A 225 -10.44 8.90 11.65
N ILE A 226 -11.00 7.93 10.94
CA ILE A 226 -11.13 7.98 9.47
C ILE A 226 -12.00 9.17 9.04
N ARG A 227 -13.11 9.46 9.74
CA ARG A 227 -13.93 10.65 9.45
C ARG A 227 -13.15 11.95 9.64
N GLN A 228 -12.40 12.06 10.73
CA GLN A 228 -11.54 13.23 10.99
C GLN A 228 -10.47 13.40 9.91
N LEU A 229 -9.86 12.29 9.49
CA LEU A 229 -8.90 12.26 8.39
C LEU A 229 -9.49 12.80 7.09
N LEU A 230 -10.65 12.29 6.68
CA LEU A 230 -11.29 12.72 5.45
C LEU A 230 -11.68 14.20 5.49
N VAL A 231 -12.21 14.68 6.62
CA VAL A 231 -12.49 16.11 6.82
C VAL A 231 -11.23 16.95 6.63
N ALA A 232 -10.13 16.59 7.30
CA ALA A 232 -8.88 17.33 7.21
C ALA A 232 -8.31 17.34 5.78
N VAL A 233 -8.40 16.22 5.05
CA VAL A 233 -7.98 16.16 3.63
C VAL A 233 -8.81 17.10 2.74
N PHE A 234 -10.13 17.12 2.90
CA PHE A 234 -11.01 17.97 2.10
C PHE A 234 -11.00 19.45 2.48
N GLU A 235 -10.56 19.79 3.69
CA GLU A 235 -10.32 21.16 4.14
C GLU A 235 -8.99 21.70 3.59
N LYS A 236 -7.94 20.87 3.55
CA LYS A 236 -6.63 21.24 3.01
C LYS A 236 -6.65 21.46 1.50
N ASP A 237 -7.41 20.65 0.76
CA ASP A 237 -7.71 20.91 -0.65
C ASP A 237 -9.24 21.04 -0.89
N PRO A 238 -9.78 22.27 -0.82
CA PRO A 238 -11.20 22.52 -1.06
C PRO A 238 -11.69 22.14 -2.47
N LYS A 239 -10.79 22.03 -3.46
CA LYS A 239 -11.13 21.64 -4.84
C LYS A 239 -11.27 20.12 -4.99
N ARG A 240 -10.69 19.35 -4.07
CA ARG A 240 -10.79 17.89 -4.05
C ARG A 240 -12.23 17.45 -3.83
N LYS A 241 -12.74 16.64 -4.76
CA LYS A 241 -14.14 16.15 -4.73
C LYS A 241 -14.29 14.77 -4.11
N SER A 242 -13.22 13.97 -4.12
CA SER A 242 -13.23 12.61 -3.59
C SER A 242 -11.87 12.21 -3.02
N PHE A 243 -11.91 11.22 -2.12
CA PHE A 243 -10.77 10.51 -1.57
C PHE A 243 -10.78 9.09 -2.12
N SER A 244 -9.76 8.72 -2.89
CA SER A 244 -9.62 7.37 -3.43
C SER A 244 -9.08 6.43 -2.36
N LEU A 245 -9.67 5.25 -2.24
CA LEU A 245 -9.31 4.23 -1.26
C LEU A 245 -8.24 3.31 -1.85
N HIS A 246 -7.07 3.85 -2.20
CA HIS A 246 -6.03 3.12 -2.93
C HIS A 246 -5.57 1.86 -2.21
N ASP A 247 -5.02 2.01 -1.01
CA ASP A 247 -4.46 0.90 -0.25
C ASP A 247 -5.52 -0.05 0.31
N PRO A 248 -6.70 0.42 0.77
CA PRO A 248 -7.80 -0.46 1.15
C PRO A 248 -8.24 -1.39 0.02
N VAL A 249 -8.14 -0.97 -1.26
CA VAL A 249 -8.46 -1.85 -2.41
C VAL A 249 -7.47 -2.99 -2.54
N ALA A 250 -6.19 -2.80 -2.23
CA ALA A 250 -5.22 -3.90 -2.21
C ALA A 250 -5.55 -4.92 -1.10
N VAL A 251 -5.90 -4.47 0.10
CA VAL A 251 -6.40 -5.35 1.17
C VAL A 251 -7.71 -6.05 0.76
N LEU A 252 -8.63 -5.32 0.12
CA LEU A 252 -9.89 -5.86 -0.37
C LEU A 252 -9.68 -6.98 -1.39
N SER A 253 -8.66 -6.88 -2.24
CA SER A 253 -8.34 -7.91 -3.24
C SER A 253 -7.95 -9.27 -2.63
N VAL A 254 -7.52 -9.28 -1.36
CA VAL A 254 -7.24 -10.51 -0.60
C VAL A 254 -8.53 -11.13 -0.07
N LEU A 255 -9.46 -10.29 0.38
CA LEU A 255 -10.71 -10.71 1.04
C LEU A 255 -11.83 -11.05 0.06
N HIS A 256 -11.94 -10.27 -1.01
CA HIS A 256 -13.04 -10.27 -1.96
C HIS A 256 -12.53 -10.23 -3.41
N PRO A 257 -11.69 -11.19 -3.84
CA PRO A 257 -11.11 -11.20 -5.19
C PRO A 257 -12.17 -11.28 -6.31
N GLU A 258 -13.39 -11.73 -5.99
CA GLU A 258 -14.54 -11.79 -6.90
C GLU A 258 -15.09 -10.43 -7.34
N LEU A 259 -14.76 -9.35 -6.62
CA LEU A 259 -15.21 -8.00 -6.97
C LEU A 259 -14.45 -7.38 -8.14
N PHE A 260 -13.37 -8.02 -8.56
CA PHE A 260 -12.39 -7.48 -9.49
C PHE A 260 -12.44 -8.25 -10.81
N GLU A 261 -12.36 -7.52 -11.93
CA GLU A 261 -12.04 -8.11 -13.22
C GLU A 261 -10.52 -8.11 -13.40
N TRP A 262 -9.98 -9.29 -13.66
CA TRP A 262 -8.56 -9.57 -13.68
C TRP A 262 -8.12 -9.94 -15.10
N LYS A 263 -7.04 -9.32 -15.59
CA LYS A 263 -6.41 -9.68 -16.87
C LYS A 263 -4.92 -9.91 -16.70
N MET A 264 -4.38 -10.84 -17.45
CA MET A 264 -2.99 -11.29 -17.30
C MET A 264 -2.05 -10.55 -18.27
N PHE A 265 -0.94 -10.05 -17.73
CA PHE A 265 0.03 -9.26 -18.45
C PHE A 265 1.47 -9.69 -18.11
N SER A 266 2.36 -9.50 -19.07
CA SER A 266 3.78 -9.30 -18.80
C SER A 266 3.99 -7.82 -18.51
N VAL A 267 4.47 -7.49 -17.31
CA VAL A 267 4.60 -6.12 -16.82
C VAL A 267 6.06 -5.75 -16.64
N SER A 268 6.41 -4.54 -17.04
CA SER A 268 7.72 -3.91 -16.82
C SER A 268 7.53 -2.45 -16.41
N VAL A 269 8.59 -1.81 -15.93
CA VAL A 269 8.59 -0.40 -15.52
C VAL A 269 9.73 0.33 -16.21
N ALA A 270 9.45 1.52 -16.74
CA ALA A 270 10.50 2.38 -17.27
C ALA A 270 11.36 2.93 -16.12
N SER A 271 12.60 2.47 -16.00
CA SER A 271 13.56 2.89 -14.96
C SER A 271 14.43 4.08 -15.35
N SER A 272 14.27 4.61 -16.57
CA SER A 272 15.00 5.80 -17.04
C SER A 272 14.25 6.53 -18.14
N GLY A 273 14.69 7.76 -18.43
CA GLY A 273 14.17 8.57 -19.51
C GLY A 273 12.84 9.28 -19.18
N PRO A 274 12.17 9.87 -20.18
CA PRO A 274 11.07 10.82 -19.97
C PRO A 274 9.76 10.18 -19.46
N LYS A 275 9.72 8.85 -19.37
CA LYS A 275 8.56 8.09 -18.84
C LYS A 275 8.94 7.30 -17.59
N PHE A 276 9.94 7.77 -16.83
CA PHE A 276 10.39 7.15 -15.58
C PHE A 276 9.20 6.81 -14.66
N GLY A 277 9.20 5.60 -14.10
CA GLY A 277 8.12 5.08 -13.25
C GLY A 277 6.88 4.60 -14.00
N ARG A 278 6.81 4.70 -15.33
CA ARG A 278 5.67 4.19 -16.10
C ARG A 278 5.62 2.68 -16.05
N THR A 279 4.50 2.14 -15.58
CA THR A 279 4.15 0.72 -15.71
C THR A 279 3.76 0.43 -17.17
N ILE A 280 4.33 -0.60 -17.77
CA ILE A 280 4.11 -1.00 -19.17
C ILE A 280 3.71 -2.48 -19.20
N GLY A 281 2.51 -2.77 -19.69
CA GLY A 281 1.95 -4.12 -19.78
C GLY A 281 1.79 -4.56 -21.22
N SER A 282 2.03 -5.84 -21.47
CA SER A 282 1.66 -6.53 -22.71
C SER A 282 0.83 -7.76 -22.35
N ALA A 283 -0.35 -7.91 -22.96
CA ALA A 283 -1.23 -9.05 -22.68
C ALA A 283 -0.47 -10.35 -22.97
N SER A 284 -0.53 -11.29 -22.02
CA SER A 284 0.26 -12.52 -22.08
C SER A 284 -0.49 -13.65 -21.38
N GLU A 285 -0.72 -14.77 -22.08
CA GLU A 285 -1.30 -15.99 -21.48
C GLU A 285 -0.31 -16.69 -20.52
N ASP A 286 0.99 -16.43 -20.68
CA ASP A 286 2.05 -16.93 -19.79
C ASP A 286 2.50 -15.87 -18.76
N GLY A 287 1.76 -14.77 -18.62
CA GLY A 287 2.09 -13.70 -17.67
C GLY A 287 1.94 -14.16 -16.21
N LEU A 288 2.74 -13.60 -15.29
CA LEU A 288 2.62 -13.86 -13.85
C LEU A 288 2.01 -12.69 -13.07
N VAL A 289 1.71 -11.59 -13.76
CA VAL A 289 1.06 -10.41 -13.20
C VAL A 289 -0.37 -10.36 -13.69
N THR A 290 -1.30 -10.46 -12.75
CA THR A 290 -2.72 -10.24 -12.99
C THR A 290 -3.07 -8.80 -12.62
N VAL A 291 -3.41 -7.99 -13.60
CA VAL A 291 -3.77 -6.57 -13.43
C VAL A 291 -5.28 -6.46 -13.26
N GLY A 292 -5.70 -5.70 -12.23
CA GLY A 292 -7.10 -5.34 -12.06
C GLY A 292 -7.48 -4.28 -13.08
N VAL A 293 -8.43 -4.60 -13.97
CA VAL A 293 -8.87 -3.70 -15.05
C VAL A 293 -10.26 -3.13 -14.83
N ASN A 294 -11.01 -3.70 -13.90
CA ASN A 294 -12.30 -3.20 -13.47
C ASN A 294 -12.61 -3.69 -12.05
N ILE A 295 -13.50 -2.99 -11.36
CA ILE A 295 -13.99 -3.35 -10.02
C ILE A 295 -15.46 -2.95 -9.88
N ASN A 296 -16.25 -3.75 -9.18
CA ASN A 296 -17.59 -3.31 -8.77
C ASN A 296 -17.47 -2.25 -7.66
N GLU A 297 -17.39 -0.98 -8.06
CA GLU A 297 -17.12 0.17 -7.18
C GLU A 297 -18.07 0.28 -5.99
N GLN A 298 -19.38 0.08 -6.22
CA GLN A 298 -20.40 0.22 -5.17
C GLN A 298 -20.26 -0.88 -4.13
N GLU A 299 -20.14 -2.13 -4.59
CA GLU A 299 -19.96 -3.28 -3.70
C GLU A 299 -18.61 -3.22 -2.98
N ALA A 300 -17.54 -2.81 -3.67
CA ALA A 300 -16.22 -2.65 -3.08
C ALA A 300 -16.23 -1.64 -1.92
N LYS A 301 -16.82 -0.45 -2.14
CA LYS A 301 -16.97 0.56 -1.08
C LYS A 301 -17.84 0.04 0.07
N ALA A 302 -18.94 -0.66 -0.24
CA ALA A 302 -19.80 -1.25 0.79
C ALA A 302 -19.05 -2.28 1.66
N ARG A 303 -18.28 -3.18 1.04
CA ARG A 303 -17.46 -4.18 1.77
C ARG A 303 -16.39 -3.54 2.63
N ILE A 304 -15.71 -2.51 2.13
CA ILE A 304 -14.74 -1.75 2.94
C ILE A 304 -15.44 -1.13 4.16
N ALA A 305 -16.61 -0.51 3.97
CA ALA A 305 -17.38 0.08 5.06
C ALA A 305 -17.88 -0.97 6.08
N GLU A 306 -18.32 -2.14 5.62
CA GLU A 306 -18.72 -3.27 6.47
C GLU A 306 -17.55 -3.76 7.35
N ILE A 307 -16.37 -3.97 6.75
CA ILE A 307 -15.18 -4.41 7.49
C ILE A 307 -14.74 -3.36 8.51
N LEU A 308 -14.74 -2.08 8.13
CA LEU A 308 -14.39 -0.97 9.02
C LEU A 308 -15.39 -0.77 10.18
N ALA A 309 -16.63 -1.27 10.05
CA ALA A 309 -17.66 -1.15 11.07
C ALA A 309 -17.65 -2.28 12.13
N THR A 310 -16.84 -3.33 11.94
CA THR A 310 -16.70 -4.45 12.90
C THR A 310 -16.09 -4.03 14.24
#